data_AF-A0A1F5SKU9-F1
#
_entry.id   AF-A0A1F5SKU9-F1
#
_cell.length_a   1.000
_cell.length_b   1.000
_cell.length_c   1.000
_cell.angle_alpha   90.00
_cell.angle_beta   90.00
_cell.angle_gamma   90.00
#
_symmetry.space_group_name_H-M   'P 1'
#
loop_
_entity.id
_entity.type
_entity.pdbx_description
1 polymer ?
#
loop_
_entity_poly.entity_id
_entity_poly.type
_entity_poly.pdbx_seq_one_letter_code
_entity_poly.pdbx_strand_id
1 'polypeptide(L)'
;MRLYKNIINLIKRLRVHEWGMSVHLDLQKCNAGLIRSPGDIKRFIVDLCRLLEMQRFGDAEVHRFGSGHKEGYTAIQKIYDSAIVVHFEEIENRAFLDIFSCKSFDEIGVEKFCEDFFGAKKGTVNVLARG
;
A
#
# COMPACT_ATOMS: atom_id res chain seq x y z
N MET A 1 9.10 -15.04 -27.83
CA MET A 1 9.03 -15.28 -26.37
C MET A 1 8.60 -14.06 -25.54
N ARG A 2 9.13 -12.85 -25.78
CA ARG A 2 8.80 -11.64 -24.97
C ARG A 2 7.35 -11.16 -25.12
N LEU A 3 6.79 -11.23 -26.34
CA LEU A 3 5.39 -10.90 -26.62
C LEU A 3 4.40 -11.81 -25.88
N TYR A 4 4.71 -13.11 -25.82
CA TYR A 4 3.85 -14.13 -25.20
C TYR A 4 3.77 -13.96 -23.67
N LYS A 5 4.90 -13.61 -23.02
CA LYS A 5 4.92 -13.26 -21.59
C LYS A 5 4.08 -12.01 -21.29
N ASN A 6 4.13 -11.01 -22.17
CA ASN A 6 3.33 -9.79 -22.01
C ASN A 6 1.82 -10.08 -22.13
N ILE A 7 1.41 -10.93 -23.08
CA ILE A 7 0.01 -11.35 -23.23
C ILE A 7 -0.47 -12.16 -22.02
N ILE A 8 0.35 -13.08 -21.51
CA ILE A 8 0.01 -13.84 -20.29
C ILE A 8 -0.13 -12.93 -19.07
N ASN A 9 0.75 -11.94 -18.92
CA ASN A 9 0.64 -10.94 -17.84
C ASN A 9 -0.61 -10.06 -18.00
N LEU A 10 -0.96 -9.68 -19.23
CA LEU A 10 -2.20 -8.95 -19.53
C LEU A 10 -3.44 -9.79 -19.18
N ILE A 11 -3.46 -11.08 -19.54
CA ILE A 11 -4.57 -12.00 -19.22
C ILE A 11 -4.66 -12.26 -17.71
N LYS A 12 -3.53 -12.31 -16.98
CA LYS A 12 -3.53 -12.38 -15.51
C LYS A 12 -4.13 -11.13 -14.87
N ARG A 13 -3.88 -9.94 -15.42
CA ARG A 13 -4.49 -8.67 -15.01
C ARG A 13 -5.98 -8.57 -15.36
N LEU A 14 -6.42 -9.24 -16.41
CA LEU A 14 -7.82 -9.31 -16.84
C LEU A 14 -8.66 -10.32 -16.04
N ARG A 15 -8.10 -11.02 -15.04
CA ARG A 15 -8.91 -11.88 -14.17
C ARG A 15 -9.78 -11.01 -13.27
N VAL A 16 -11.10 -11.19 -13.40
CA VAL A 16 -12.03 -10.85 -12.32
C VAL A 16 -11.54 -11.62 -11.09
N HIS A 17 -11.07 -10.90 -10.07
CA HIS A 17 -10.65 -11.53 -8.82
C HIS A 17 -11.93 -11.88 -8.06
N GLU A 18 -12.18 -13.18 -7.82
CA GLU A 18 -13.49 -13.70 -7.40
C GLU A 18 -14.02 -13.05 -6.11
N TRP A 19 -13.13 -12.73 -5.14
CA TRP A 19 -13.49 -12.01 -3.91
C TRP A 19 -12.75 -10.70 -3.70
N GLY A 20 -11.51 -10.56 -4.20
CA GLY A 20 -10.75 -9.33 -4.05
C GLY A 20 -9.29 -9.41 -4.45
N MET A 21 -8.54 -8.36 -4.15
CA MET A 21 -7.15 -8.16 -4.55
C MET A 21 -6.33 -7.72 -3.34
N SER A 22 -5.18 -8.38 -3.12
CA SER A 22 -4.19 -7.96 -2.14
C SER A 22 -2.94 -7.46 -2.83
N VAL A 23 -2.51 -6.24 -2.50
CA VAL A 23 -1.27 -5.63 -2.98
C VAL A 23 -0.37 -5.37 -1.78
N HIS A 24 0.87 -5.87 -1.87
CA HIS A 24 1.89 -5.72 -0.85
C HIS A 24 3.02 -4.88 -1.44
N LEU A 25 3.39 -3.78 -0.80
CA LEU A 25 4.45 -2.90 -1.27
C LEU A 25 5.55 -2.74 -0.23
N ASP A 26 6.79 -2.91 -0.69
CA ASP A 26 7.98 -2.61 0.09
C ASP A 26 8.66 -1.36 -0.49
N LEU A 27 8.59 -0.25 0.23
CA LEU A 27 9.25 1.00 -0.14
C LEU A 27 10.55 1.19 0.65
N GLN A 28 11.58 1.66 -0.05
CA GLN A 28 12.91 1.89 0.52
C GLN A 28 13.37 3.33 0.33
N LYS A 29 14.12 3.83 1.32
CA LYS A 29 14.71 5.18 1.32
C LYS A 29 13.65 6.27 1.17
N CYS A 30 12.56 6.12 1.92
CA CYS A 30 11.48 7.09 2.00
C CYS A 30 11.97 8.40 2.63
N ASN A 31 11.20 9.46 2.42
CA ASN A 31 11.37 10.72 3.12
C ASN A 31 11.11 10.54 4.62
N ALA A 32 12.17 10.72 5.38
CA ALA A 32 12.22 10.69 6.83
C ALA A 32 11.13 11.50 7.54
N GLY A 33 10.76 12.68 7.03
CA GLY A 33 9.74 13.53 7.65
C GLY A 33 8.33 12.96 7.46
N LEU A 34 8.06 12.40 6.28
CA LEU A 34 6.72 11.91 5.92
C LEU A 34 6.35 10.62 6.67
N ILE A 35 7.29 9.69 6.80
CA ILE A 35 7.04 8.41 7.49
C ILE A 35 7.01 8.52 9.02
N ARG A 36 7.44 9.66 9.59
CA ARG A 36 7.45 9.93 11.04
C ARG A 36 6.39 10.96 11.47
N SER A 37 5.54 11.39 10.55
CA SER A 37 4.52 12.40 10.80
C SER A 37 3.13 11.76 10.84
N PRO A 38 2.49 11.65 12.02
CA PRO A 38 1.13 11.12 12.11
C PRO A 38 0.14 11.87 11.21
N GLY A 39 0.32 13.17 11.03
CA GLY A 39 -0.52 14.00 10.17
C GLY A 39 -0.36 13.65 8.69
N ASP A 40 0.88 13.51 8.21
CA ASP A 40 1.14 13.10 6.83
C ASP A 40 0.70 11.66 6.56
N ILE A 41 0.89 10.76 7.52
CA ILE A 41 0.41 9.37 7.44
C ILE A 41 -1.13 9.32 7.36
N LYS A 42 -1.84 10.10 8.17
CA LYS A 42 -3.30 10.20 8.07
C LYS A 42 -3.74 10.77 6.72
N ARG A 43 -3.06 11.81 6.20
CA ARG A 43 -3.31 12.35 4.86
C ARG A 43 -3.10 11.28 3.78
N PHE A 44 -1.98 10.57 3.85
CA PHE A 44 -1.66 9.47 2.93
C PHE A 44 -2.79 8.45 2.85
N ILE A 45 -3.27 7.97 4.00
CA ILE A 45 -4.35 6.98 4.06
C ILE A 45 -5.63 7.51 3.41
N VAL A 46 -6.00 8.77 3.68
CA VAL A 46 -7.19 9.38 3.06
C VAL A 46 -7.05 9.46 1.55
N ASP A 47 -5.88 9.89 1.06
CA ASP A 47 -5.62 10.03 -0.38
C ASP A 47 -5.52 8.66 -1.07
N LEU A 48 -4.96 7.64 -0.41
CA LEU A 48 -4.93 6.28 -0.90
C LEU A 48 -6.36 5.71 -1.02
N CYS A 49 -7.22 5.90 -0.02
CA CYS A 49 -8.61 5.45 -0.12
C CYS A 49 -9.37 6.16 -1.26
N ARG A 50 -9.08 7.43 -1.53
CA ARG A 50 -9.64 8.16 -2.69
C ARG A 50 -9.17 7.55 -4.01
N LEU A 51 -7.87 7.24 -4.14
CA LEU A 51 -7.30 6.60 -5.32
C LEU A 51 -7.91 5.22 -5.58
N LEU A 52 -8.13 4.44 -4.51
CA LEU A 52 -8.73 3.11 -4.58
C LEU A 52 -10.26 3.15 -4.78
N GLU A 53 -10.88 4.34 -4.68
CA GLU A 53 -12.33 4.54 -4.64
C GLU A 53 -13.02 3.66 -3.58
N MET A 54 -12.38 3.50 -2.42
CA MET A 54 -12.89 2.70 -1.30
C MET A 54 -13.42 3.60 -0.19
N GLN A 55 -14.57 3.22 0.36
CA GLN A 55 -15.16 3.92 1.50
C GLN A 55 -14.41 3.55 2.78
N ARG A 56 -13.99 4.56 3.55
CA ARG A 56 -13.36 4.40 4.88
C ARG A 56 -14.42 4.09 5.94
N PHE A 57 -14.10 3.18 6.86
CA PHE A 57 -14.86 2.95 8.07
C PHE A 57 -14.15 3.60 9.27
N GLY A 58 -14.63 4.77 9.66
CA GLY A 58 -13.98 5.60 10.69
C GLY A 58 -12.64 6.18 10.25
N ASP A 59 -11.93 6.75 11.23
CA ASP A 59 -10.61 7.35 11.01
C ASP A 59 -9.49 6.31 11.09
N ALA A 60 -8.37 6.63 10.45
CA ALA A 60 -7.17 5.82 10.50
C ALA A 60 -6.58 5.80 11.93
N GLU A 61 -6.30 4.59 12.41
CA GLU A 61 -5.61 4.34 13.67
C GLU A 61 -4.11 4.43 13.41
N VAL A 62 -3.41 5.39 14.02
CA VAL A 62 -1.98 5.64 13.79
C VAL A 62 -1.24 5.67 15.11
N HIS A 63 -0.35 4.70 15.30
CA HIS A 63 0.37 4.50 16.56
C HIS A 63 1.86 4.31 16.30
N ARG A 64 2.71 4.95 17.12
CA ARG A 64 4.15 4.69 17.12
C ARG A 64 4.48 3.70 18.22
N PHE A 65 5.04 2.55 17.85
CA PHE A 65 5.43 1.51 18.80
C PHE A 65 6.54 0.63 18.23
N GLY A 66 6.96 -0.37 19.00
CA GLY A 66 8.05 -1.30 18.64
C GLY A 66 9.34 -0.99 19.39
N SER A 67 10.42 -1.64 18.98
CA SER A 67 11.75 -1.46 19.58
C SER A 67 12.87 -1.74 18.59
N GLY A 68 14.01 -1.09 18.80
CA GLY A 68 15.20 -1.23 17.95
C GLY A 68 14.91 -0.91 16.48
N HIS A 69 15.37 -1.78 15.58
CA HIS A 69 15.19 -1.64 14.12
C HIS A 69 13.76 -1.88 13.62
N LYS A 70 12.79 -2.05 14.52
CA LYS A 70 11.36 -2.21 14.20
C LYS A 70 10.51 -1.12 14.84
N GLU A 71 11.13 -0.11 15.47
CA GLU A 71 10.40 1.04 15.98
C GLU A 71 9.95 1.94 14.83
N GLY A 72 8.69 2.35 14.88
CA GLY A 72 8.13 3.31 13.93
C GLY A 72 6.61 3.39 14.03
N TYR A 73 6.01 4.09 13.07
CA TYR A 73 4.56 4.20 12.99
C TYR A 73 3.93 2.96 12.35
N THR A 74 2.75 2.59 12.83
CA THR A 74 1.83 1.72 12.10
C THR A 74 0.53 2.47 11.91
N ALA A 75 -0.02 2.38 10.70
CA ALA A 75 -1.33 2.88 10.35
C ALA A 75 -2.25 1.74 9.95
N ILE A 76 -3.48 1.74 10.46
CA ILE A 76 -4.53 0.81 10.06
C ILE A 76 -5.76 1.63 9.67
N GLN A 77 -6.29 1.37 8.48
CA GLN A 77 -7.55 1.92 8.01
C GLN A 77 -8.47 0.78 7.61
N LYS A 78 -9.54 0.63 8.38
CA LYS A 78 -10.69 -0.19 7.96
C LYS A 78 -11.35 0.50 6.76
N ILE A 79 -11.61 -0.26 5.72
CA ILE A 79 -12.46 0.16 4.61
C ILE A 79 -13.64 -0.81 4.56
N TYR A 80 -14.70 -0.46 3.84
CA TYR A 80 -15.84 -1.39 3.75
C TYR A 80 -15.37 -2.72 3.14
N ASP A 81 -15.62 -3.81 3.87
CA ASP A 81 -15.30 -5.22 3.56
C ASP A 81 -13.81 -5.62 3.58
N SER A 82 -12.88 -4.74 3.99
CA SER A 82 -11.45 -5.07 4.11
C SER A 82 -10.64 -4.04 4.92
N ALA A 83 -9.31 -4.01 4.76
CA ALA A 83 -8.42 -3.09 5.46
C ALA A 83 -7.15 -2.74 4.67
N ILE A 84 -6.59 -1.58 4.99
CA ILE A 84 -5.25 -1.13 4.60
C ILE A 84 -4.41 -1.07 5.86
N VAL A 85 -3.21 -1.66 5.81
CA VAL A 85 -2.22 -1.62 6.89
C VAL A 85 -0.91 -1.08 6.33
N VAL A 86 -0.24 -0.22 7.10
CA VAL A 86 1.08 0.30 6.76
C VAL A 86 1.98 0.26 7.98
N HIS A 87 3.16 -0.32 7.84
CA HIS A 87 4.22 -0.30 8.84
C HIS A 87 5.38 0.56 8.34
N PHE A 88 5.85 1.47 9.18
CA PHE A 88 7.01 2.31 8.92
C PHE A 88 8.17 1.89 9.80
N GLU A 89 9.36 1.85 9.23
CA GLU A 89 10.60 1.55 9.92
C GLU A 89 11.56 2.73 9.77
N GLU A 90 11.98 3.29 10.91
CA GLU A 90 12.58 4.62 10.96
C GLU A 90 14.11 4.63 10.77
N ILE A 91 14.84 3.54 10.95
CA ILE A 91 16.31 3.52 10.78
C ILE A 91 16.66 3.62 9.29
N GLU A 92 16.11 2.72 8.47
CA GLU A 92 16.40 2.68 7.02
C GLU A 92 15.38 3.45 6.18
N ASN A 93 14.41 4.11 6.84
CA ASN A 93 13.30 4.84 6.23
C ASN A 93 12.52 3.96 5.23
N ARG A 94 11.94 2.87 5.72
CA ARG A 94 11.16 1.93 4.93
C ARG A 94 9.68 2.01 5.26
N ALA A 95 8.84 1.68 4.30
CA ALA A 95 7.41 1.51 4.49
C ALA A 95 6.97 0.19 3.88
N PHE A 96 6.16 -0.56 4.61
CA PHE A 96 5.60 -1.85 4.21
C PHE A 96 4.08 -1.72 4.21
N LEU A 97 3.45 -1.88 3.05
CA LEU A 97 2.02 -1.65 2.88
C LEU A 97 1.32 -2.95 2.52
N ASP A 98 0.22 -3.22 3.20
CA ASP A 98 -0.73 -4.30 2.90
C ASP A 98 -2.07 -3.67 2.53
N ILE A 99 -2.44 -3.73 1.25
CA ILE A 99 -3.68 -3.16 0.73
C ILE A 99 -4.55 -4.31 0.30
N PHE A 100 -5.61 -4.61 1.06
CA PHE A 100 -6.60 -5.60 0.67
C PHE A 100 -7.92 -4.91 0.34
N SER A 101 -8.48 -5.19 -0.83
CA SER A 101 -9.78 -4.67 -1.28
C SER A 101 -10.61 -5.77 -1.94
N CYS A 102 -11.93 -5.77 -1.74
CA CYS A 102 -12.87 -6.60 -2.51
C CYS A 102 -13.08 -6.10 -3.96
N LYS A 103 -12.60 -4.89 -4.27
CA LYS A 103 -12.60 -4.29 -5.60
C LYS A 103 -11.19 -4.37 -6.19
N SER A 104 -11.05 -4.79 -7.45
CA SER A 104 -9.78 -4.69 -8.18
C SER A 104 -9.40 -3.22 -8.41
N PHE A 105 -8.10 -2.92 -8.36
CA PHE A 105 -7.57 -1.57 -8.58
C PHE A 105 -6.27 -1.64 -9.39
N ASP A 106 -5.84 -0.51 -9.96
CA ASP A 106 -4.60 -0.42 -10.72
C ASP A 106 -3.38 -0.51 -9.78
N GLU A 107 -2.71 -1.66 -9.75
CA GLU A 107 -1.54 -1.84 -8.89
C GLU A 107 -0.38 -0.91 -9.25
N ILE A 108 -0.25 -0.56 -10.53
CA ILE A 108 0.85 0.30 -11.01
C ILE A 108 0.60 1.74 -10.55
N GLY A 109 -0.64 2.21 -10.67
CA GLY A 109 -1.06 3.52 -10.16
C GLY A 109 -0.87 3.63 -8.65
N VAL A 110 -1.21 2.58 -7.90
CA VAL A 110 -1.01 2.53 -6.45
C VAL A 110 0.47 2.51 -6.07
N GLU A 111 1.30 1.69 -6.72
CA GLU A 111 2.75 1.68 -6.50
C GLU A 111 3.34 3.07 -6.71
N LYS A 112 3.04 3.69 -7.86
CA LYS A 112 3.53 5.02 -8.18
C LYS A 112 3.07 6.08 -7.18
N PHE A 113 1.79 6.05 -6.78
CA PHE A 113 1.26 6.97 -5.78
C PHE A 113 2.01 6.85 -4.45
N CYS A 114 2.24 5.61 -3.99
CA CYS A 114 2.94 5.36 -2.72
C CYS A 114 4.41 5.80 -2.79
N GLU A 115 5.10 5.52 -3.90
CA GLU A 115 6.47 5.98 -4.14
C GLU A 115 6.57 7.51 -4.15
N ASP A 116 5.69 8.17 -4.90
CA ASP A 116 5.68 9.64 -5.04
C ASP A 116 5.31 10.31 -3.70
N PHE A 117 4.31 9.79 -2.98
CA PHE A 117 3.88 10.37 -1.71
C PHE A 117 5.01 10.31 -0.68
N PHE A 118 5.64 9.14 -0.49
CA PHE A 118 6.70 9.00 0.51
C PHE A 118 8.08 9.38 -0.01
N GLY A 119 8.22 9.81 -1.27
CA GLY A 119 9.52 10.12 -1.87
C GLY A 119 10.49 8.95 -1.88
N ALA A 120 9.98 7.72 -2.00
CA ALA A 120 10.76 6.49 -2.00
C ALA A 120 11.72 6.44 -3.19
N LYS A 121 12.87 5.77 -3.04
CA LYS A 121 13.84 5.59 -4.14
C LYS A 121 13.71 4.24 -4.84
N LYS A 122 12.97 3.33 -4.24
CA LYS A 122 12.73 1.98 -4.75
C LYS A 122 11.47 1.41 -4.12
N GLY A 123 10.54 0.93 -4.94
CA GLY A 123 9.43 0.07 -4.57
C GLY A 123 9.63 -1.38 -5.01
N THR A 124 8.90 -2.29 -4.41
CA THR A 124 8.66 -3.64 -4.92
C THR A 124 7.20 -3.98 -4.63
N VAL A 125 6.47 -4.41 -5.65
CA VAL A 125 5.05 -4.73 -5.55
C VAL A 125 4.80 -6.23 -5.76
N ASN A 126 3.99 -6.82 -4.89
CA ASN A 126 3.45 -8.17 -5.05
C ASN A 126 1.93 -8.12 -5.06
N VAL A 127 1.32 -8.77 -6.07
CA VAL A 127 -0.13 -8.81 -6.25
C VAL A 127 -0.63 -10.24 -6.10
N LEU A 128 -1.67 -10.40 -5.30
CA LEU A 128 -2.35 -11.67 -5.09
C LEU A 128 -3.86 -11.50 -5.35
N ALA A 129 -4.39 -12.33 -6.25
CA ALA A 129 -5.82 -12.51 -6.41
C ALA A 129 -6.39 -13.27 -5.19
N ARG A 130 -7.52 -12.82 -4.68
CA ARG A 130 -8.24 -13.43 -3.56
C ARG A 130 -9.55 -14.02 -4.07
N GLY A 131 -9.79 -15.29 -3.76
CA GLY A 131 -10.96 -16.08 -4.12
C GLY A 131 -11.18 -17.14 -3.05
#